data_AF-A0A4Q3BBD9-F1
#
_entry.id   AF-A0A4Q3BBD9-F1
#
_cell.length_a   1.000
_cell.length_b   1.000
_cell.length_c   1.000
_cell.angle_alpha   90.00
_cell.angle_beta   90.00
_cell.angle_gamma   90.00
#
_symmetry.space_group_name_H-M   'P 1'
#
loop_
_entity.id
_entity.type
_entity.pdbx_description
1 polymer ?
#
loop_
_entity_poly.entity_id
_entity_poly.type
_entity_poly.pdbx_seq_one_letter_code
_entity_poly.pdbx_strand_id
1 'polypeptide(L)'
;MFAFFNVLPIFIFVPFCATKISSTYGVLTGVVFIVGILSLAFLNNFLVLYLKRKAINNIAYFASGLALIATFGILDYYNIISIRTISAGLFGKIIFYPYLALVFPLLAWLMFRFNAAYLLKNLYTEELGLKDKKKVSTDYAFLNRFGKVGELAALELKLILRHKRSRGSVFMGFMFLLYGLIFYKEKLIINNEFGKMFFAAIFMTGITILTYGQFMFAWQSTHFDGLISNKIDLKNFIKAKFLLFNISCSIITILSSFYGFMSWKLLLLHLSAYLYNIGFGSVIVLYFATFNYKRLDITSSASFNWQGVGASQFILGIPFILFPLMIYVPFGYLDMPYIGLVVVGGFGLAMLLTRGYWINYLTKKLIAKKYKIAEGFRE
;
A
#
# COMPACT_ATOMS: atom_id res chain seq x y z
N MET A 1 14.52 -10.52 -12.97
CA MET A 1 15.95 -10.27 -12.70
C MET A 1 16.29 -8.79 -12.83
N PHE A 2 15.97 -8.14 -13.96
CA PHE A 2 16.22 -6.70 -14.21
C PHE A 2 15.31 -5.72 -13.44
N ALA A 3 14.80 -6.11 -12.27
CA ALA A 3 14.09 -5.17 -11.41
C ALA A 3 15.09 -4.20 -10.78
N PHE A 4 14.74 -2.91 -10.71
CA PHE A 4 15.60 -1.85 -10.16
C PHE A 4 16.24 -2.22 -8.81
N PHE A 5 15.48 -2.84 -7.91
CA PHE A 5 15.95 -3.27 -6.58
C PHE A 5 17.04 -4.34 -6.59
N ASN A 6 17.12 -5.18 -7.63
CA ASN A 6 18.19 -6.16 -7.76
C ASN A 6 19.46 -5.56 -8.40
N VAL A 7 19.31 -4.47 -9.14
CA VAL A 7 20.40 -3.77 -9.81
C VAL A 7 21.07 -2.75 -8.87
N LEU A 8 20.29 -2.17 -7.95
CA LEU A 8 20.76 -1.16 -7.00
C LEU A 8 22.00 -1.59 -6.18
N PRO A 9 22.07 -2.81 -5.58
CA PRO A 9 23.25 -3.23 -4.84
C PRO A 9 24.49 -3.34 -5.74
N ILE A 10 24.32 -3.76 -6.99
CA ILE A 10 25.42 -3.87 -7.96
C ILE A 10 26.00 -2.48 -8.24
N PHE A 11 25.14 -1.49 -8.48
CA PHE A 11 25.56 -0.11 -8.74
C PHE A 11 26.30 0.53 -7.56
N ILE A 12 25.91 0.21 -6.33
CA ILE A 12 26.51 0.77 -5.12
C ILE A 12 27.83 0.07 -4.79
N PHE A 13 27.84 -1.26 -4.81
CA PHE A 13 28.97 -2.02 -4.26
C PHE A 13 30.06 -2.34 -5.30
N VAL A 14 29.75 -2.45 -6.59
CA VAL A 14 30.77 -2.73 -7.61
C VAL A 14 31.84 -1.63 -7.69
N PRO A 15 31.50 -0.32 -7.70
CA PRO A 15 32.51 0.74 -7.67
C PRO A 15 33.35 0.71 -6.40
N PHE A 16 32.74 0.40 -5.25
CA PHE A 16 33.45 0.27 -3.97
C PHE A 16 34.45 -0.89 -3.99
N CYS A 17 34.04 -2.06 -4.49
CA CYS A 17 34.93 -3.20 -4.65
C CYS A 17 36.10 -2.88 -5.60
N ALA A 18 35.80 -2.26 -6.75
CA ALA A 18 36.81 -1.92 -7.75
C ALA A 18 37.81 -0.85 -7.29
N THR A 19 37.37 0.15 -6.51
CA THR A 19 38.24 1.28 -6.12
C THR A 19 38.92 1.11 -4.76
N LYS A 20 38.27 0.46 -3.79
CA LYS A 20 38.80 0.31 -2.42
C LYS A 20 39.32 -1.09 -2.12
N ILE A 21 38.60 -2.13 -2.53
CA ILE A 21 39.00 -3.51 -2.22
C ILE A 21 40.13 -3.95 -3.16
N SER A 22 40.00 -3.72 -4.46
CA SER A 22 41.03 -4.10 -5.44
C SER A 22 42.37 -3.38 -5.23
N SER A 23 42.34 -2.12 -4.78
CA SER A 23 43.56 -1.33 -4.51
C SER A 23 44.26 -1.71 -3.21
N THR A 24 43.53 -2.19 -2.21
CA THR A 24 44.09 -2.52 -0.88
C THR A 24 44.45 -4.00 -0.75
N TYR A 25 43.67 -4.90 -1.35
CA TYR A 25 43.77 -6.36 -1.15
C TYR A 25 43.98 -7.15 -2.46
N GLY A 26 44.27 -6.44 -3.55
CA GLY A 26 44.53 -7.03 -4.86
C GLY A 26 43.29 -7.23 -5.73
N VAL A 27 43.52 -7.23 -7.05
CA VAL A 27 42.45 -7.30 -8.07
C VAL A 27 41.63 -8.58 -7.95
N LEU A 28 42.27 -9.72 -7.66
CA LEU A 28 41.60 -11.01 -7.50
C LEU A 28 40.55 -10.96 -6.38
N THR A 29 40.91 -10.42 -5.22
CA THR A 29 40.02 -10.26 -4.07
C THR A 29 38.85 -9.34 -4.42
N GLY A 30 39.10 -8.23 -5.12
CA GLY A 30 38.05 -7.34 -5.59
C GLY A 30 37.03 -8.02 -6.53
N VAL A 31 37.51 -8.81 -7.49
CA VAL A 31 36.64 -9.57 -8.42
C VAL A 31 35.81 -10.61 -7.67
N VAL A 32 36.43 -11.33 -6.73
CA VAL A 32 35.75 -12.33 -5.89
C VAL A 32 34.63 -11.70 -5.05
N PHE A 33 34.86 -10.50 -4.51
CA PHE A 33 33.82 -9.75 -3.79
C PHE A 33 32.66 -9.33 -4.72
N ILE A 34 32.96 -8.86 -5.93
CA ILE A 34 31.93 -8.52 -6.93
C ILE A 34 31.06 -9.74 -7.25
N VAL A 35 31.69 -10.90 -7.49
CA VAL A 35 30.97 -12.16 -7.75
C VAL A 35 30.14 -12.58 -6.54
N GLY A 36 30.65 -12.42 -5.32
CA GLY A 36 29.91 -12.71 -4.10
C GLY A 36 28.65 -11.85 -3.95
N ILE A 37 28.77 -10.54 -4.18
CA ILE A 37 27.65 -9.58 -4.10
C ILE A 37 26.62 -9.86 -5.20
N LEU A 38 27.06 -10.13 -6.43
CA LEU A 38 26.17 -10.55 -7.52
C LEU A 38 25.40 -11.82 -7.15
N SER A 39 26.10 -12.81 -6.60
CA SER A 39 25.50 -14.08 -6.19
C SER A 39 24.49 -13.91 -5.07
N LEU A 40 24.75 -13.03 -4.10
CA LEU A 40 23.79 -12.68 -3.04
C LEU A 40 22.55 -11.97 -3.61
N ALA A 41 22.72 -11.09 -4.60
CA ALA A 41 21.58 -10.46 -5.29
C ALA A 41 20.72 -11.50 -6.03
N PHE A 42 21.35 -12.47 -6.70
CA PHE A 42 20.64 -13.60 -7.33
C PHE A 42 19.92 -14.48 -6.31
N LEU A 43 20.61 -14.86 -5.23
CA LEU A 43 20.04 -15.64 -4.13
C LEU A 43 18.79 -14.94 -3.57
N ASN A 44 18.88 -13.65 -3.27
CA ASN A 44 17.77 -12.87 -2.74
C ASN A 44 16.59 -12.86 -3.73
N ASN A 45 16.84 -12.62 -5.02
CA ASN A 45 15.80 -12.63 -6.04
C ASN A 45 15.10 -14.00 -6.14
N PHE A 46 15.85 -15.11 -6.15
CA PHE A 46 15.27 -16.45 -6.21
C PHE A 46 14.53 -16.84 -4.91
N LEU A 47 15.03 -16.40 -3.76
CA LEU A 47 14.39 -16.59 -2.47
C LEU A 47 13.04 -15.85 -2.41
N VAL A 48 13.01 -14.58 -2.83
CA VAL A 48 11.77 -13.80 -2.90
C VAL A 48 10.75 -14.45 -3.85
N LEU A 49 11.17 -14.96 -5.01
CA LEU A 49 10.28 -15.67 -5.92
C LEU A 49 9.69 -16.94 -5.29
N TYR A 50 10.50 -17.70 -4.59
CA TYR A 50 10.06 -18.91 -3.90
C TYR A 50 9.07 -18.60 -2.77
N LEU A 51 9.42 -17.65 -1.89
CA LEU A 51 8.55 -17.22 -0.79
C LEU A 51 7.23 -16.65 -1.33
N LYS A 52 7.28 -15.81 -2.37
CA LYS A 52 6.08 -15.25 -3.00
C LYS A 52 5.14 -16.36 -3.47
N ARG A 53 5.65 -17.44 -4.09
CA ARG A 53 4.83 -18.57 -4.56
C ARG A 53 4.19 -19.33 -3.41
N LYS A 54 4.95 -19.65 -2.36
CA LYS A 54 4.42 -20.32 -1.15
C LYS A 54 3.40 -19.46 -0.38
N ALA A 55 3.65 -18.15 -0.31
CA ALA A 55 2.81 -17.19 0.41
C ALA A 55 1.48 -16.86 -0.30
N ILE A 56 1.39 -17.04 -1.63
CA ILE A 56 0.14 -16.75 -2.38
C ILE A 56 -1.03 -17.61 -1.89
N ASN A 57 -0.77 -18.85 -1.50
CA ASN A 57 -1.80 -19.81 -1.10
C ASN A 57 -1.97 -19.92 0.42
N ASN A 58 -1.07 -19.35 1.22
CA ASN A 58 -1.13 -19.47 2.67
C ASN A 58 -0.52 -18.25 3.37
N ILE A 59 -1.40 -17.47 4.00
CA ILE A 59 -1.10 -16.23 4.72
C ILE A 59 -0.14 -16.47 5.89
N ALA A 60 -0.10 -17.67 6.47
CA ALA A 60 0.78 -18.02 7.57
C ALA A 60 2.27 -17.97 7.15
N TYR A 61 2.61 -18.31 5.90
CA TYR A 61 3.99 -18.21 5.41
C TYR A 61 4.43 -16.76 5.18
N PHE A 62 3.49 -15.88 4.80
CA PHE A 62 3.77 -14.45 4.70
C PHE A 62 3.98 -13.85 6.09
N ALA A 63 3.07 -14.16 7.02
CA ALA A 63 3.14 -13.71 8.40
C ALA A 63 4.40 -14.24 9.12
N SER A 64 4.80 -15.50 8.90
CA SER A 64 6.01 -16.06 9.50
C SER A 64 7.28 -15.44 8.93
N GLY A 65 7.34 -15.13 7.64
CA GLY A 65 8.47 -14.41 7.04
C GLY A 65 8.63 -13.00 7.61
N LEU A 66 7.51 -12.28 7.78
CA LEU A 66 7.49 -10.96 8.42
C LEU A 66 7.89 -11.03 9.90
N ALA A 67 7.35 -12.00 10.64
CA ALA A 67 7.71 -12.22 12.04
C ALA A 67 9.19 -12.53 12.19
N LEU A 68 9.77 -13.35 11.30
CA LEU A 68 11.19 -13.68 11.32
C LEU A 68 12.07 -12.44 11.09
N ILE A 69 11.75 -11.61 10.09
CA ILE A 69 12.46 -10.35 9.83
C ILE A 69 12.34 -9.40 11.03
N ALA A 70 11.13 -9.27 11.60
CA ALA A 70 10.89 -8.43 12.77
C ALA A 70 11.69 -8.91 13.99
N THR A 71 11.72 -10.22 14.25
CA THR A 71 12.51 -10.82 15.33
C THR A 71 14.01 -10.55 15.16
N PHE A 72 14.57 -10.74 13.97
CA PHE A 72 15.99 -10.42 13.73
C PHE A 72 16.28 -8.92 13.89
N GLY A 73 15.36 -8.04 13.46
CA GLY A 73 15.49 -6.60 13.66
C GLY A 73 15.45 -6.20 15.14
N ILE A 74 14.59 -6.85 15.93
CA ILE A 74 14.49 -6.64 17.39
C ILE A 74 15.77 -7.14 18.08
N LEU A 75 16.27 -8.33 17.72
CA LEU A 75 17.49 -8.90 18.28
C LEU A 75 18.74 -8.05 17.97
N ASP A 76 18.81 -7.44 16.79
CA ASP A 76 19.87 -6.50 16.42
C ASP A 76 19.72 -5.17 17.17
N TYR A 77 18.50 -4.66 17.34
CA TYR A 77 18.24 -3.45 18.13
C TYR A 77 18.65 -3.57 19.60
N TYR A 78 18.36 -4.72 20.22
CA TYR A 78 18.78 -5.02 21.61
C TYR A 78 20.23 -5.52 21.72
N ASN A 79 21.00 -5.51 20.62
CA ASN A 79 22.39 -5.97 20.55
C ASN A 79 22.62 -7.43 21.00
N ILE A 80 21.59 -8.28 20.97
CA ILE A 80 21.69 -9.71 21.31
C ILE A 80 22.38 -10.47 20.16
N ILE A 81 22.06 -10.11 18.91
CA ILE A 81 22.73 -10.61 17.71
C ILE A 81 23.14 -9.40 16.87
N SER A 82 24.42 -9.21 16.60
CA SER A 82 24.86 -8.15 15.70
C SER A 82 25.01 -8.65 14.27
N ILE A 83 24.13 -8.21 13.38
CA ILE A 83 24.20 -8.51 11.95
C ILE A 83 25.51 -7.97 11.36
N ARG A 84 25.99 -6.84 11.89
CA ARG A 84 27.29 -6.25 11.53
C ARG A 84 28.45 -7.19 11.83
N THR A 85 28.49 -7.80 13.02
CA THR A 85 29.57 -8.71 13.41
C THR A 85 29.56 -9.98 12.57
N ILE A 86 28.38 -10.52 12.26
CA ILE A 86 28.24 -11.69 11.37
C ILE A 86 28.73 -11.35 9.95
N SER A 87 28.31 -10.21 9.41
CA SER A 87 28.74 -9.74 8.09
C SER A 87 30.26 -9.48 8.04
N ALA A 88 30.81 -8.81 9.05
CA ALA A 88 32.24 -8.54 9.16
C ALA A 88 33.06 -9.84 9.30
N GLY A 89 32.56 -10.83 10.04
CA GLY A 89 33.20 -12.13 10.15
C GLY A 89 33.19 -12.93 8.84
N LEU A 90 32.09 -12.89 8.09
CA LEU A 90 31.96 -13.57 6.79
C LEU A 90 32.85 -12.91 5.72
N PHE A 91 32.72 -11.60 5.51
CA PHE A 91 33.49 -10.89 4.50
C PHE A 91 34.97 -10.69 4.90
N GLY A 92 35.27 -10.54 6.19
CA GLY A 92 36.64 -10.45 6.68
C GLY A 92 37.45 -11.70 6.40
N LYS A 93 36.86 -12.89 6.55
CA LYS A 93 37.53 -14.17 6.20
C LYS A 93 37.80 -14.31 4.70
N ILE A 94 36.96 -13.72 3.85
CA ILE A 94 37.11 -13.76 2.39
C ILE A 94 38.30 -12.91 1.92
N ILE A 95 38.69 -11.89 2.68
CA ILE A 95 39.89 -11.09 2.38
C ILE A 95 41.15 -11.96 2.46
N PHE A 96 41.26 -12.83 3.47
CA PHE A 96 42.41 -13.71 3.65
C PHE A 96 42.30 -15.02 2.84
N TYR A 97 41.08 -15.51 2.60
CA TYR A 97 40.82 -16.74 1.87
C TYR A 97 39.76 -16.51 0.78
N PRO A 98 40.13 -15.95 -0.39
CA PRO A 98 39.17 -15.56 -1.43
C PRO A 98 38.28 -16.70 -1.95
N TYR A 99 38.76 -17.94 -1.94
CA TYR A 99 37.98 -19.11 -2.37
C TYR A 99 36.70 -19.33 -1.54
N LEU A 100 36.64 -18.83 -0.29
CA LEU A 100 35.45 -18.94 0.56
C LEU A 100 34.24 -18.19 -0.03
N ALA A 101 34.45 -17.19 -0.89
CA ALA A 101 33.33 -16.49 -1.51
C ALA A 101 32.54 -17.35 -2.50
N LEU A 102 33.08 -18.50 -2.94
CA LEU A 102 32.38 -19.48 -3.80
C LEU A 102 31.14 -20.08 -3.14
N VAL A 103 31.01 -19.96 -1.81
CA VAL A 103 29.79 -20.32 -1.09
C VAL A 103 28.59 -19.51 -1.58
N PHE A 104 28.76 -18.23 -1.95
CA PHE A 104 27.62 -17.41 -2.41
C PHE A 104 27.08 -17.84 -3.78
N PRO A 105 27.91 -18.04 -4.83
CA PRO A 105 27.46 -18.65 -6.08
C PRO A 105 26.79 -20.01 -5.88
N LEU A 106 27.35 -20.87 -5.01
CA LEU A 106 26.79 -22.18 -4.70
C LEU A 106 25.37 -22.07 -4.12
N LEU A 107 25.17 -21.19 -3.13
CA LEU A 107 23.85 -20.95 -2.54
C LEU A 107 22.85 -20.40 -3.57
N ALA A 108 23.28 -19.45 -4.41
CA ALA A 108 22.44 -18.90 -5.47
C ALA A 108 22.02 -19.98 -6.47
N TRP A 109 22.95 -20.86 -6.85
CA TRP A 109 22.70 -21.99 -7.75
C TRP A 109 21.75 -23.02 -7.13
N LEU A 110 21.94 -23.39 -5.86
CA LEU A 110 21.03 -24.30 -5.15
C LEU A 110 19.61 -23.72 -5.09
N MET A 111 19.47 -22.43 -4.77
CA MET A 111 18.17 -21.77 -4.74
C MET A 111 17.51 -21.69 -6.12
N PHE A 112 18.30 -21.51 -7.18
CA PHE A 112 17.82 -21.62 -8.55
C PHE A 112 17.31 -23.03 -8.85
N ARG A 113 18.08 -24.08 -8.50
CA ARG A 113 17.68 -25.49 -8.68
C ARG A 113 16.39 -25.82 -7.93
N PHE A 114 16.25 -25.37 -6.69
CA PHE A 114 15.01 -25.52 -5.92
C PHE A 114 13.82 -24.84 -6.59
N ASN A 115 14.00 -23.61 -7.08
CA ASN A 115 12.96 -22.91 -7.81
C ASN A 115 12.59 -23.62 -9.12
N ALA A 116 13.57 -24.12 -9.86
CA ALA A 116 13.36 -24.83 -11.12
C ALA A 116 12.63 -26.16 -10.91
N ALA A 117 13.04 -26.95 -9.91
CA ALA A 117 12.38 -28.20 -9.54
C ALA A 117 10.93 -27.95 -9.08
N TYR A 118 10.72 -26.90 -8.28
CA TYR A 118 9.38 -26.49 -7.87
C TYR A 118 8.52 -26.08 -9.08
N LEU A 119 9.07 -25.32 -10.02
CA LEU A 119 8.35 -24.92 -11.22
C LEU A 119 7.98 -26.12 -12.09
N LEU A 120 8.93 -27.00 -12.40
CA LEU A 120 8.70 -28.20 -13.21
C LEU A 120 7.63 -29.12 -12.60
N LYS A 121 7.64 -29.29 -11.27
CA LYS A 121 6.64 -30.12 -10.56
C LYS A 121 5.24 -29.49 -10.50
N ASN A 122 5.13 -28.17 -10.68
CA ASN A 122 3.86 -27.44 -10.60
C ASN A 122 3.49 -26.77 -11.94
N LEU A 123 4.12 -27.19 -13.05
CA LEU A 123 3.84 -26.70 -14.39
C LEU A 123 2.68 -27.48 -15.02
N TYR A 124 1.57 -27.60 -14.31
CA TYR A 124 0.34 -28.13 -14.91
C TYR A 124 -0.41 -26.97 -15.55
N THR A 125 -0.38 -26.92 -16.89
CA THR A 125 -1.24 -26.04 -17.71
C THR A 125 -2.72 -26.24 -17.41
N GLU A 126 -3.10 -27.39 -16.85
CA GLU A 126 -4.45 -27.75 -16.45
C GLU A 126 -4.92 -27.09 -15.13
N GLU A 127 -4.04 -26.48 -14.33
CA GLU A 127 -4.48 -25.69 -13.16
C GLU A 127 -4.69 -24.19 -13.49
N LEU A 128 -4.32 -23.74 -14.69
CA LEU A 128 -4.54 -22.37 -15.15
C LEU A 128 -5.97 -22.14 -15.67
N GLY A 129 -6.72 -23.21 -15.95
CA GLY A 129 -8.15 -23.16 -16.24
C GLY A 129 -8.86 -24.26 -15.46
N LEU A 130 -10.01 -23.97 -14.85
CA LEU A 130 -10.89 -24.94 -14.18
C LEU A 130 -10.58 -25.27 -12.70
N LYS A 131 -10.53 -24.25 -11.84
CA LYS A 131 -11.13 -24.36 -10.50
C LYS A 131 -12.00 -23.14 -10.20
N ASP A 132 -13.02 -22.92 -11.02
CA ASP A 132 -14.22 -22.19 -10.58
C ASP A 132 -14.99 -23.09 -9.60
N LYS A 133 -14.45 -23.25 -8.39
CA LYS A 133 -15.28 -23.62 -7.25
C LYS A 133 -16.34 -22.52 -7.17
N LYS A 134 -17.61 -22.87 -7.44
CA LYS A 134 -18.78 -22.04 -7.12
C LYS A 134 -18.64 -21.59 -5.67
N LYS A 135 -18.04 -20.41 -5.46
CA LYS A 135 -18.00 -19.78 -4.16
C LYS A 135 -19.43 -19.36 -3.90
N VAL A 136 -20.05 -20.04 -2.94
CA VAL A 136 -21.28 -19.58 -2.29
C VAL A 136 -21.12 -18.09 -2.04
N SER A 137 -22.05 -17.29 -2.58
CA SER A 137 -22.03 -15.84 -2.40
C SER A 137 -22.04 -15.55 -0.90
N THR A 138 -20.89 -15.17 -0.34
CA THR A 138 -20.77 -14.77 1.07
C THR A 138 -21.69 -13.59 1.31
N ASP A 139 -22.74 -13.76 2.10
CA ASP A 139 -23.58 -12.64 2.49
C ASP A 139 -22.93 -11.87 3.66
N TYR A 140 -23.03 -10.55 3.64
CA TYR A 140 -22.48 -9.68 4.68
C TYR A 140 -23.61 -9.07 5.48
N ALA A 141 -24.13 -9.83 6.46
CA ALA A 141 -25.29 -9.45 7.28
C ALA A 141 -25.20 -8.05 7.89
N PHE A 142 -23.99 -7.58 8.22
CA PHE A 142 -23.78 -6.21 8.72
C PHE A 142 -24.24 -5.13 7.73
N LEU A 143 -24.07 -5.35 6.42
CA LEU A 143 -24.43 -4.37 5.39
C LEU A 143 -25.93 -4.38 5.07
N ASN A 144 -26.64 -5.47 5.35
CA ASN A 144 -28.08 -5.61 5.07
C ASN A 144 -28.93 -4.52 5.78
N ARG A 145 -28.44 -3.97 6.91
CA ARG A 145 -29.08 -2.86 7.63
C ARG A 145 -29.19 -1.55 6.82
N PHE A 146 -28.42 -1.41 5.74
CA PHE A 146 -28.41 -0.22 4.89
C PHE A 146 -29.27 -0.37 3.61
N GLY A 147 -30.10 -1.43 3.53
CA GLY A 147 -30.97 -1.70 2.39
C GLY A 147 -30.21 -1.77 1.06
N LYS A 148 -30.78 -1.17 0.00
CA LYS A 148 -30.15 -1.15 -1.34
C LYS A 148 -28.73 -0.57 -1.36
N VAL A 149 -28.43 0.39 -0.49
CA VAL A 149 -27.07 0.95 -0.38
C VAL A 149 -26.11 -0.10 0.19
N GLY A 150 -26.58 -0.87 1.17
CA GLY A 150 -25.86 -2.00 1.77
C GLY A 150 -25.59 -3.13 0.79
N GLU A 151 -26.58 -3.50 -0.02
CA GLU A 151 -26.42 -4.50 -1.09
C GLU A 151 -25.34 -4.10 -2.10
N LEU A 152 -25.37 -2.85 -2.57
CA LEU A 152 -24.35 -2.32 -3.48
C LEU A 152 -22.97 -2.26 -2.80
N ALA A 153 -22.90 -1.89 -1.53
CA ALA A 153 -21.66 -1.91 -0.76
C ALA A 153 -21.13 -3.35 -0.56
N ALA A 154 -22.02 -4.32 -0.39
CA ALA A 154 -21.67 -5.73 -0.26
C ALA A 154 -21.12 -6.29 -1.57
N LEU A 155 -21.71 -5.93 -2.71
CA LEU A 155 -21.17 -6.29 -4.03
C LEU A 155 -19.77 -5.72 -4.25
N GLU A 156 -19.55 -4.46 -3.85
CA GLU A 156 -18.23 -3.85 -3.90
C GLU A 156 -17.23 -4.57 -3.00
N LEU A 157 -17.62 -4.88 -1.76
CA LEU A 157 -16.77 -5.58 -0.80
C LEU A 157 -16.39 -6.97 -1.31
N LYS A 158 -17.33 -7.68 -1.97
CA LYS A 158 -17.04 -8.95 -2.67
C LYS A 158 -15.98 -8.75 -3.74
N LEU A 159 -16.10 -7.70 -4.56
CA LEU A 159 -15.10 -7.39 -5.58
C LEU A 159 -13.73 -7.13 -4.96
N ILE A 160 -13.68 -6.28 -3.92
CA ILE A 160 -12.45 -5.97 -3.18
C ILE A 160 -11.76 -7.25 -2.74
N LEU A 161 -12.49 -8.14 -2.06
CA LEU A 161 -11.94 -9.35 -1.44
C LEU A 161 -11.64 -10.47 -2.46
N ARG A 162 -12.36 -10.50 -3.59
CA ARG A 162 -12.17 -11.48 -4.66
C ARG A 162 -10.87 -11.26 -5.42
N HIS A 163 -10.48 -10.01 -5.68
CA HIS A 163 -9.34 -9.70 -6.54
C HIS A 163 -8.10 -9.27 -5.74
N LYS A 164 -6.95 -9.85 -6.10
CA LYS A 164 -5.67 -9.60 -5.40
C LYS A 164 -5.27 -8.12 -5.45
N ARG A 165 -5.54 -7.44 -6.56
CA ARG A 165 -5.16 -6.04 -6.80
C ARG A 165 -5.97 -5.06 -5.95
N SER A 166 -7.30 -5.17 -5.94
CA SER A 166 -8.19 -4.37 -5.10
C SER A 166 -7.97 -4.66 -3.61
N ARG A 167 -7.87 -5.94 -3.24
CA ARG A 167 -7.58 -6.36 -1.86
C ARG A 167 -6.26 -5.79 -1.39
N GLY A 168 -5.21 -5.85 -2.22
CA GLY A 168 -3.90 -5.27 -1.90
C GLY A 168 -3.97 -3.75 -1.68
N SER A 169 -4.78 -3.04 -2.47
CA SER A 169 -4.94 -1.58 -2.34
C SER A 169 -5.57 -1.16 -1.01
N VAL A 170 -6.56 -1.94 -0.54
CA VAL A 170 -7.17 -1.76 0.79
C VAL A 170 -6.22 -2.22 1.90
N PHE A 171 -5.55 -3.38 1.71
CA PHE A 171 -4.66 -3.94 2.71
C PHE A 171 -3.42 -3.09 2.97
N MET A 172 -2.98 -2.33 1.95
CA MET A 172 -1.93 -1.33 2.08
C MET A 172 -2.24 -0.34 3.21
N GLY A 173 -3.52 -0.04 3.47
CA GLY A 173 -3.90 0.84 4.57
C GLY A 173 -3.47 0.34 5.96
N PHE A 174 -3.47 -0.97 6.19
CA PHE A 174 -2.94 -1.54 7.43
C PHE A 174 -1.42 -1.41 7.52
N MET A 175 -0.70 -1.49 6.41
CA MET A 175 0.75 -1.25 6.41
C MET A 175 1.08 0.21 6.72
N PHE A 176 0.28 1.14 6.21
CA PHE A 176 0.47 2.56 6.48
C PHE A 176 0.21 2.94 7.93
N LEU A 177 -0.49 2.13 8.73
CA LEU A 177 -0.54 2.35 10.20
C LEU A 177 0.84 2.44 10.82
N LEU A 178 1.85 1.77 10.26
CA LEU A 178 3.23 1.82 10.76
C LEU A 178 3.92 3.18 10.50
N TYR A 179 3.33 4.07 9.70
CA TYR A 179 3.89 5.42 9.46
C TYR A 179 3.96 6.24 10.74
N GLY A 180 3.03 6.05 11.68
CA GLY A 180 3.09 6.73 12.98
C GLY A 180 4.43 6.49 13.69
N LEU A 181 5.01 5.28 13.62
CA LEU A 181 6.33 4.97 14.22
C LEU A 181 7.47 5.80 13.61
N ILE A 182 7.34 6.20 12.35
CA ILE A 182 8.35 7.00 11.65
C ILE A 182 8.16 8.48 11.95
N PHE A 183 6.92 8.97 11.88
CA PHE A 183 6.60 10.40 11.90
C PHE A 183 6.32 10.97 13.29
N TYR A 184 5.87 10.15 14.25
CA TYR A 184 5.59 10.59 15.62
C TYR A 184 6.87 10.53 16.44
N LYS A 185 7.61 11.62 16.43
CA LYS A 185 8.79 11.83 17.26
C LYS A 185 8.41 12.55 18.53
N GLU A 186 8.98 12.12 19.66
CA GLU A 186 8.72 12.68 20.98
C GLU A 186 8.85 14.21 21.02
N LYS A 187 9.94 14.75 20.44
CA LYS A 187 10.16 16.21 20.35
C LYS A 187 9.00 16.95 19.65
N LEU A 188 8.46 16.39 18.56
CA LEU A 188 7.35 16.99 17.82
C LEU A 188 6.05 16.97 18.63
N ILE A 189 5.82 15.90 19.38
CA ILE A 189 4.64 15.72 20.24
C ILE A 189 4.69 16.69 21.42
N ILE A 190 5.85 16.86 22.04
CA ILE A 190 6.03 17.79 23.17
C ILE A 190 5.80 19.22 22.71
N ASN A 191 6.41 19.62 21.58
CA ASN A 191 6.34 20.97 21.03
C ASN A 191 5.01 21.32 20.32
N ASN A 192 4.02 20.40 20.31
CA ASN A 192 2.75 20.58 19.57
C ASN A 192 2.94 20.90 18.08
N GLU A 193 3.98 20.35 17.46
CA GLU A 193 4.28 20.57 16.03
C GLU A 193 3.36 19.71 15.14
N PHE A 194 2.04 19.80 15.34
CA PHE A 194 1.07 18.94 14.68
C PHE A 194 1.13 19.06 13.17
N GLY A 195 1.43 20.22 12.59
CA GLY A 195 1.55 20.39 11.14
C GLY A 195 2.51 19.40 10.48
N LYS A 196 3.64 19.07 11.13
CA LYS A 196 4.61 18.09 10.62
C LYS A 196 4.13 16.64 10.78
N MET A 197 3.32 16.38 11.81
CA MET A 197 2.75 15.05 12.11
C MET A 197 1.40 14.80 11.40
N PHE A 198 0.72 15.86 10.97
CA PHE A 198 -0.66 15.79 10.48
C PHE A 198 -0.76 15.09 9.14
N PHE A 199 0.26 15.27 8.29
CA PHE A 199 0.42 14.50 7.07
C PHE A 199 0.30 12.99 7.34
N ALA A 200 1.01 12.48 8.33
CA ALA A 200 0.98 11.06 8.68
C ALA A 200 -0.42 10.64 9.17
N ALA A 201 -1.10 11.48 9.97
CA ALA A 201 -2.45 11.20 10.45
C ALA A 201 -3.49 11.15 9.32
N ILE A 202 -3.47 12.11 8.40
CA ILE A 202 -4.34 12.17 7.22
C ILE A 202 -4.10 10.96 6.33
N PHE A 203 -2.82 10.64 6.08
CA PHE A 203 -2.48 9.51 5.24
C PHE A 203 -2.92 8.21 5.90
N MET A 204 -2.56 7.96 7.16
CA MET A 204 -2.97 6.74 7.87
C MET A 204 -4.48 6.53 7.85
N THR A 205 -5.26 7.51 8.27
CA THR A 205 -6.71 7.36 8.37
C THR A 205 -7.40 7.33 6.99
N GLY A 206 -6.85 8.03 5.99
CA GLY A 206 -7.47 8.24 4.67
C GLY A 206 -6.91 7.41 3.53
N ILE A 207 -5.84 6.63 3.74
CA ILE A 207 -5.12 5.99 2.63
C ILE A 207 -5.99 5.02 1.85
N THR A 208 -6.88 4.26 2.49
CA THR A 208 -7.79 3.37 1.75
C THR A 208 -8.75 4.16 0.87
N ILE A 209 -9.23 5.32 1.35
CA ILE A 209 -10.05 6.22 0.54
C ILE A 209 -9.24 6.65 -0.69
N LEU A 210 -7.99 7.07 -0.50
CA LEU A 210 -7.13 7.51 -1.59
C LEU A 210 -6.78 6.37 -2.58
N THR A 211 -6.24 5.25 -2.10
CA THR A 211 -5.72 4.16 -2.93
C THR A 211 -6.81 3.40 -3.65
N TYR A 212 -7.91 3.08 -2.96
CA TYR A 212 -9.05 2.39 -3.56
C TYR A 212 -9.94 3.37 -4.33
N GLY A 213 -10.22 4.54 -3.75
CA GLY A 213 -11.17 5.49 -4.31
C GLY A 213 -10.75 6.15 -5.61
N GLN A 214 -9.46 6.39 -5.82
CA GLN A 214 -8.97 6.94 -7.10
C GLN A 214 -9.30 6.04 -8.31
N PHE A 215 -9.48 4.74 -8.08
CA PHE A 215 -9.83 3.74 -9.10
C PHE A 215 -11.28 3.25 -8.96
N MET A 216 -12.12 3.97 -8.20
CA MET A 216 -13.43 3.48 -7.75
C MET A 216 -14.31 2.89 -8.86
N PHE A 217 -14.35 3.53 -10.04
CA PHE A 217 -15.12 3.03 -11.18
C PHE A 217 -14.31 2.05 -12.05
N ALA A 218 -12.99 2.24 -12.12
CA ALA A 218 -12.08 1.39 -12.89
C ALA A 218 -11.98 -0.04 -12.32
N TRP A 219 -12.19 -0.24 -11.02
CA TRP A 219 -12.28 -1.59 -10.42
C TRP A 219 -13.38 -2.45 -11.04
N GLN A 220 -14.41 -1.82 -11.61
CA GLN A 220 -15.55 -2.46 -12.25
C GLN A 220 -15.54 -2.32 -13.76
N SER A 221 -14.41 -1.92 -14.38
CA SER A 221 -14.37 -1.57 -15.81
C SER A 221 -14.93 -2.66 -16.73
N THR A 222 -14.65 -3.94 -16.44
CA THR A 222 -15.16 -5.10 -17.21
C THR A 222 -16.68 -5.25 -17.18
N HIS A 223 -17.34 -4.79 -16.12
CA HIS A 223 -18.79 -4.93 -15.92
C HIS A 223 -19.52 -3.58 -15.93
N PHE A 224 -18.81 -2.50 -16.28
CA PHE A 224 -19.33 -1.14 -16.16
C PHE A 224 -20.49 -0.86 -17.12
N ASP A 225 -20.44 -1.43 -18.33
CA ASP A 225 -21.56 -1.39 -19.29
C ASP A 225 -22.83 -2.02 -18.72
N GLY A 226 -22.69 -3.16 -18.04
CA GLY A 226 -23.79 -3.81 -17.33
C GLY A 226 -24.30 -2.99 -16.15
N LEU A 227 -23.43 -2.29 -15.43
CA LEU A 227 -23.84 -1.41 -14.33
C LEU A 227 -24.68 -0.21 -14.83
N ILE A 228 -24.35 0.33 -16.01
CA ILE A 228 -25.08 1.48 -16.58
C ILE A 228 -26.37 1.05 -17.28
N SER A 229 -26.41 -0.13 -17.89
CA SER A 229 -27.61 -0.63 -18.58
C SER A 229 -28.69 -1.15 -17.62
N ASN A 230 -28.28 -1.64 -16.45
CA ASN A 230 -29.21 -2.08 -15.41
C ASN A 230 -29.91 -0.90 -14.71
N LYS A 231 -31.11 -1.16 -14.17
CA LYS A 231 -31.92 -0.19 -13.40
C LYS A 231 -31.35 0.06 -11.99
N ILE A 232 -30.08 0.44 -11.89
CA ILE A 232 -29.41 0.79 -10.62
C ILE A 232 -29.58 2.29 -10.38
N ASP A 233 -30.04 2.66 -9.18
CA ASP A 233 -30.01 4.05 -8.75
C ASP A 233 -28.57 4.51 -8.48
N LEU A 234 -28.03 5.34 -9.37
CA LEU A 234 -26.68 5.89 -9.27
C LEU A 234 -26.47 6.72 -7.99
N LYS A 235 -27.53 7.26 -7.39
CA LYS A 235 -27.43 7.93 -6.09
C LYS A 235 -27.12 6.93 -4.97
N ASN A 236 -27.80 5.79 -4.96
CA ASN A 236 -27.50 4.70 -4.02
C ASN A 236 -26.12 4.08 -4.29
N PHE A 237 -25.70 4.02 -5.55
CA PHE A 237 -24.34 3.60 -5.92
C PHE A 237 -23.26 4.51 -5.31
N ILE A 238 -23.42 5.84 -5.41
CA ILE A 238 -22.50 6.79 -4.76
C ILE A 238 -22.56 6.67 -3.24
N LYS A 239 -23.75 6.56 -2.64
CA LYS A 239 -23.91 6.35 -1.18
C LYS A 239 -23.17 5.10 -0.70
N ALA A 240 -23.18 4.02 -1.49
CA ALA A 240 -22.49 2.79 -1.15
C ALA A 240 -20.96 3.00 -1.06
N LYS A 241 -20.40 3.85 -1.93
CA LYS A 241 -18.98 4.20 -1.87
C LYS A 241 -18.63 4.97 -0.59
N PHE A 242 -19.45 5.98 -0.22
CA PHE A 242 -19.29 6.68 1.07
C PHE A 242 -19.40 5.74 2.26
N LEU A 243 -20.35 4.80 2.24
CA LEU A 243 -20.51 3.81 3.31
C LEU A 243 -19.22 2.98 3.50
N LEU A 244 -18.62 2.49 2.42
CA LEU A 244 -17.39 1.71 2.48
C LEU A 244 -16.19 2.53 2.94
N PHE A 245 -16.07 3.77 2.46
CA PHE A 245 -15.02 4.69 2.92
C PHE A 245 -15.14 4.99 4.39
N ASN A 246 -16.34 5.27 4.89
CA ASN A 246 -16.57 5.51 6.31
C ASN A 246 -16.18 4.28 7.13
N ILE A 247 -16.65 3.08 6.76
CA ILE A 247 -16.31 1.84 7.47
C ILE A 247 -14.80 1.62 7.48
N SER A 248 -14.13 1.71 6.33
CA SER A 248 -12.68 1.49 6.25
C SER A 248 -11.89 2.53 7.04
N CYS A 249 -12.27 3.81 6.94
CA CYS A 249 -11.62 4.91 7.63
C CYS A 249 -11.82 4.79 9.14
N SER A 250 -13.02 4.41 9.61
CA SER A 250 -13.30 4.16 11.03
C SER A 250 -12.45 3.01 11.57
N ILE A 251 -12.34 1.88 10.86
CA ILE A 251 -11.53 0.74 11.30
C ILE A 251 -10.06 1.15 11.45
N ILE A 252 -9.50 1.83 10.45
CA ILE A 252 -8.09 2.27 10.49
C ILE A 252 -7.89 3.32 11.59
N THR A 253 -8.86 4.21 11.80
CA THR A 253 -8.77 5.23 12.86
C THR A 253 -8.80 4.60 14.25
N ILE A 254 -9.68 3.61 14.48
CA ILE A 254 -9.72 2.84 15.73
C ILE A 254 -8.37 2.16 15.97
N LEU A 255 -7.79 1.51 14.96
CA LEU A 255 -6.46 0.90 15.10
C LEU A 255 -5.37 1.95 15.34
N SER A 256 -5.45 3.11 14.69
CA SER A 256 -4.51 4.20 14.91
C SER A 256 -4.65 4.85 16.29
N SER A 257 -5.80 4.68 16.96
CA SER A 257 -5.98 5.20 18.32
C SER A 257 -5.03 4.55 19.33
N PHE A 258 -4.43 3.40 19.03
CA PHE A 258 -3.36 2.81 19.84
C PHE A 258 -2.12 3.72 19.96
N TYR A 259 -1.91 4.67 19.05
CA TYR A 259 -0.90 5.72 19.22
C TYR A 259 -1.20 6.67 20.40
N GLY A 260 -2.44 6.66 20.92
CA GLY A 260 -2.81 7.35 22.14
C GLY A 260 -2.01 6.91 23.37
N PHE A 261 -1.48 5.68 23.39
CA PHE A 261 -0.56 5.22 24.45
C PHE A 261 0.77 5.98 24.46
N MET A 262 1.19 6.54 23.32
CA MET A 262 2.36 7.41 23.25
C MET A 262 2.02 8.83 23.72
N SER A 263 0.87 9.36 23.32
CA SER A 263 0.35 10.63 23.82
C SER A 263 -1.12 10.82 23.44
N TRP A 264 -1.93 11.33 24.38
CA TRP A 264 -3.32 11.71 24.13
C TRP A 264 -3.45 12.76 23.02
N LYS A 265 -2.43 13.60 22.78
CA LYS A 265 -2.42 14.61 21.71
C LYS A 265 -2.59 13.97 20.33
N LEU A 266 -2.09 12.76 20.14
CA LEU A 266 -2.23 12.01 18.88
C LEU A 266 -3.68 11.58 18.64
N LEU A 267 -4.47 11.34 19.69
CA LEU A 267 -5.89 11.02 19.53
C LEU A 267 -6.66 12.19 18.91
N LEU A 268 -6.38 13.42 19.35
CA LEU A 268 -6.97 14.63 18.74
C LEU A 268 -6.54 14.81 17.28
N LEU A 269 -5.25 14.58 17.01
CA LEU A 269 -4.68 14.63 15.66
C LEU A 269 -5.40 13.64 14.72
N HIS A 270 -5.54 12.39 15.16
CA HIS A 270 -6.21 11.33 14.41
C HIS A 270 -7.71 11.59 14.24
N LEU A 271 -8.39 12.11 15.26
CA LEU A 271 -9.80 12.47 15.17
C LEU A 271 -10.03 13.58 14.14
N SER A 272 -9.20 14.63 14.15
CA SER A 272 -9.26 15.72 13.18
C SER A 272 -9.04 15.21 11.75
N ALA A 273 -8.01 14.38 11.55
CA ALA A 273 -7.72 13.74 10.26
C ALA A 273 -8.84 12.81 9.78
N TYR A 274 -9.42 12.02 10.70
CA TYR A 274 -10.55 11.13 10.41
C TYR A 274 -11.77 11.91 9.92
N LEU A 275 -12.17 12.97 10.64
CA LEU A 275 -13.31 13.82 10.25
C LEU A 275 -13.08 14.47 8.87
N TYR A 276 -11.87 14.97 8.63
CA TYR A 276 -11.48 15.49 7.32
C TYR A 276 -11.62 14.43 6.22
N ASN A 277 -11.17 13.20 6.46
CA ASN A 277 -11.16 12.12 5.46
C ASN A 277 -12.55 11.57 5.13
N ILE A 278 -13.40 11.33 6.13
CA ILE A 278 -14.80 10.87 5.88
C ILE A 278 -15.67 11.98 5.29
N GLY A 279 -15.36 13.25 5.59
CA GLY A 279 -16.03 14.41 5.03
C GLY A 279 -15.49 14.79 3.66
N PHE A 280 -14.44 15.62 3.64
CA PHE A 280 -13.86 16.14 2.41
C PHE A 280 -13.10 15.10 1.59
N GLY A 281 -12.29 14.26 2.24
CA GLY A 281 -11.46 13.26 1.56
C GLY A 281 -12.28 12.31 0.66
N SER A 282 -13.40 11.81 1.17
CA SER A 282 -14.33 10.97 0.40
C SER A 282 -14.94 11.71 -0.80
N VAL A 283 -15.30 12.99 -0.64
CA VAL A 283 -15.88 13.81 -1.70
C VAL A 283 -14.88 14.07 -2.82
N ILE A 284 -13.68 14.55 -2.47
CA ILE A 284 -12.67 14.94 -3.46
C ILE A 284 -12.18 13.71 -4.24
N VAL A 285 -11.98 12.58 -3.57
CA VAL A 285 -11.54 11.35 -4.23
C VAL A 285 -12.61 10.83 -5.20
N LEU A 286 -13.89 10.80 -4.81
CA LEU A 286 -14.96 10.38 -5.73
C LEU A 286 -15.14 11.36 -6.88
N TYR A 287 -14.94 12.66 -6.65
CA TYR A 287 -14.96 13.66 -7.71
C TYR A 287 -13.88 13.36 -8.77
N PHE A 288 -12.63 13.16 -8.36
CA PHE A 288 -11.53 12.83 -9.26
C PHE A 288 -11.69 11.44 -9.90
N ALA A 289 -12.29 10.48 -9.21
CA ALA A 289 -12.60 9.18 -9.80
C ALA A 289 -13.49 9.30 -11.05
N THR A 290 -14.36 10.31 -11.14
CA THR A 290 -15.17 10.56 -12.36
C THR A 290 -14.35 10.99 -13.58
N PHE A 291 -13.08 11.34 -13.40
CA PHE A 291 -12.16 11.67 -14.50
C PHE A 291 -11.26 10.49 -14.88
N ASN A 292 -11.43 9.34 -14.22
CA ASN A 292 -10.68 8.15 -14.56
C ASN A 292 -11.46 7.32 -15.59
N TYR A 293 -11.01 7.38 -16.84
CA TYR A 293 -11.58 6.63 -17.95
C TYR A 293 -10.69 5.46 -18.39
N LYS A 294 -9.56 5.21 -17.72
CA LYS A 294 -8.64 4.16 -18.14
C LYS A 294 -9.08 2.81 -17.59
N ARG A 295 -9.21 1.82 -18.48
CA ARG A 295 -9.46 0.43 -18.10
C ARG A 295 -8.38 -0.07 -17.14
N LEU A 296 -8.80 -0.86 -16.16
CA LEU A 296 -7.91 -1.48 -15.19
C LEU A 296 -8.14 -2.99 -15.18
N ASP A 297 -7.12 -3.76 -15.54
CA ASP A 297 -7.18 -5.20 -15.37
C ASP A 297 -7.00 -5.57 -13.89
N ILE A 298 -8.06 -6.14 -13.31
CA ILE A 298 -8.16 -6.59 -11.93
C ILE A 298 -7.66 -8.03 -11.72
N THR A 299 -7.40 -8.76 -12.81
CA THR A 299 -6.92 -10.15 -12.77
C THR A 299 -5.39 -10.22 -12.65
N SER A 300 -4.67 -9.26 -13.23
CA SER A 300 -3.22 -9.15 -13.10
C SER A 300 -2.75 -8.62 -11.72
N SER A 301 -1.53 -8.99 -11.34
CA SER A 301 -0.94 -8.56 -10.07
C SER A 301 -0.56 -7.08 -10.08
N ALA A 302 -0.77 -6.37 -8.97
CA ALA A 302 -0.52 -4.93 -8.84
C ALA A 302 0.97 -4.50 -8.99
N SER A 303 1.93 -5.41 -8.80
CA SER A 303 3.35 -5.07 -8.79
C SER A 303 3.83 -4.65 -10.18
N PHE A 304 4.25 -3.39 -10.32
CA PHE A 304 4.70 -2.76 -11.58
C PHE A 304 3.63 -2.65 -12.68
N ASN A 305 2.35 -2.85 -12.35
CA ASN A 305 1.26 -2.60 -13.28
C ASN A 305 0.74 -1.17 -13.12
N TRP A 306 1.25 -0.25 -13.94
CA TRP A 306 0.79 1.15 -14.02
C TRP A 306 -0.46 1.34 -14.90
N GLN A 307 -1.08 0.26 -15.40
CA GLN A 307 -2.35 0.36 -16.12
C GLN A 307 -3.43 0.97 -15.23
N GLY A 308 -4.25 1.83 -15.82
CA GLY A 308 -5.27 2.59 -15.09
C GLY A 308 -4.74 3.84 -14.38
N VAL A 309 -3.43 4.01 -14.23
CA VAL A 309 -2.84 5.22 -13.65
C VAL A 309 -2.81 6.34 -14.70
N GLY A 310 -3.41 7.48 -14.36
CA GLY A 310 -3.46 8.68 -15.18
C GLY A 310 -2.97 9.91 -14.42
N ALA A 311 -3.02 11.06 -15.08
CA ALA A 311 -2.63 12.34 -14.49
C ALA A 311 -3.56 12.75 -13.33
N SER A 312 -4.85 12.41 -13.40
CA SER A 312 -5.83 12.76 -12.36
C SER A 312 -5.51 12.17 -10.99
N GLN A 313 -4.80 11.03 -10.94
CA GLN A 313 -4.40 10.33 -9.74
C GLN A 313 -3.23 11.04 -9.05
N PHE A 314 -2.23 11.49 -9.82
CA PHE A 314 -1.15 12.31 -9.29
C PHE A 314 -1.67 13.68 -8.82
N ILE A 315 -2.57 14.29 -9.60
CA ILE A 315 -3.19 15.57 -9.25
C ILE A 315 -4.02 15.44 -7.97
N LEU A 316 -4.78 14.35 -7.77
CA LEU A 316 -5.62 14.13 -6.58
C LEU A 316 -4.83 14.08 -5.27
N GLY A 317 -3.59 13.58 -5.28
CA GLY A 317 -2.75 13.55 -4.08
C GLY A 317 -2.52 14.95 -3.49
N ILE A 318 -2.40 15.96 -4.36
CA ILE A 318 -2.12 17.36 -3.99
C ILE A 318 -3.25 17.94 -3.12
N PRO A 319 -4.52 18.06 -3.57
CA PRO A 319 -5.59 18.60 -2.74
C PRO A 319 -5.91 17.69 -1.56
N PHE A 320 -5.76 16.36 -1.68
CA PHE A 320 -6.04 15.47 -0.55
C PHE A 320 -5.13 15.73 0.64
N ILE A 321 -3.84 15.97 0.38
CA ILE A 321 -2.81 16.17 1.40
C ILE A 321 -2.62 17.66 1.77
N LEU A 322 -2.48 18.53 0.78
CA LEU A 322 -2.10 19.93 1.02
C LEU A 322 -3.24 20.76 1.56
N PHE A 323 -4.47 20.54 1.11
CA PHE A 323 -5.62 21.34 1.54
C PHE A 323 -5.82 21.40 3.07
N PRO A 324 -5.80 20.29 3.83
CA PRO A 324 -5.95 20.33 5.27
C PRO A 324 -4.74 20.95 5.97
N LEU A 325 -3.54 20.82 5.38
CA LEU A 325 -2.34 21.52 5.85
C LEU A 325 -2.48 23.04 5.64
N MET A 326 -3.01 23.48 4.49
CA MET A 326 -3.28 24.90 4.23
C MET A 326 -4.27 25.49 5.23
N ILE A 327 -5.28 24.72 5.65
CA ILE A 327 -6.21 25.12 6.71
C ILE A 327 -5.49 25.20 8.06
N TYR A 328 -4.61 24.24 8.38
CA TYR A 328 -3.93 24.17 9.67
C TYR A 328 -2.81 25.23 9.85
N VAL A 329 -2.00 25.46 8.82
CA VAL A 329 -0.76 26.24 8.88
C VAL A 329 -0.91 27.65 9.48
N PRO A 330 -1.95 28.46 9.16
CA PRO A 330 -2.15 29.76 9.77
C PRO A 330 -2.23 29.70 11.30
N PHE A 331 -2.89 28.68 11.86
CA PHE A 331 -3.00 28.49 13.31
C PHE A 331 -1.69 28.00 13.94
N GLY A 332 -0.87 27.29 13.16
CA GLY A 332 0.48 26.92 13.57
C GLY A 332 1.40 28.14 13.74
N TYR A 333 1.29 29.14 12.84
CA TYR A 333 2.06 30.40 12.95
C TYR A 333 1.57 31.33 14.06
N LEU A 334 0.31 31.21 14.47
CA LEU A 334 -0.29 31.99 15.56
C LEU A 334 -0.11 31.32 16.94
N ASP A 335 0.73 30.28 17.05
CA ASP A 335 0.92 29.49 18.28
C ASP A 335 -0.39 28.91 18.85
N MET A 336 -1.36 28.60 17.98
CA MET A 336 -2.68 28.05 18.31
C MET A 336 -2.89 26.65 17.70
N PRO A 337 -1.99 25.67 17.95
CA PRO A 337 -1.98 24.38 17.24
C PRO A 337 -3.25 23.54 17.46
N TYR A 338 -3.83 23.58 18.66
CA TYR A 338 -5.08 22.86 18.96
C TYR A 338 -6.29 23.44 18.23
N ILE A 339 -6.35 24.77 18.08
CA ILE A 339 -7.42 25.43 17.34
C ILE A 339 -7.30 25.08 15.85
N GLY A 340 -6.08 24.99 15.32
CA GLY A 340 -5.85 24.45 13.98
C GLY A 340 -6.45 23.06 13.77
N LEU A 341 -6.27 22.14 14.73
CA LEU A 341 -6.88 20.80 14.67
C LEU A 341 -8.42 20.85 14.72
N VAL A 342 -8.99 21.71 15.57
CA VAL A 342 -10.44 21.91 15.68
C VAL A 342 -11.01 22.47 14.39
N VAL A 343 -10.34 23.43 13.75
CA VAL A 343 -10.81 24.04 12.49
C VAL A 343 -10.78 23.03 11.35
N VAL A 344 -9.71 22.22 11.22
CA VAL A 344 -9.68 21.16 10.20
C VAL A 344 -10.74 20.09 10.47
N GLY A 345 -10.86 19.64 11.73
CA GLY A 345 -11.86 18.65 12.11
C GLY A 345 -13.28 19.16 11.91
N GLY A 346 -13.54 20.43 12.24
CA GLY A 346 -14.80 21.14 12.04
C GLY A 346 -15.15 21.29 10.56
N PHE A 347 -14.17 21.61 9.70
CA PHE A 347 -14.35 21.60 8.25
C PHE A 347 -14.75 20.21 7.74
N GLY A 348 -14.03 19.16 8.17
CA GLY A 348 -14.36 17.77 7.86
C GLY A 348 -15.78 17.39 8.30
N LEU A 349 -16.16 17.78 9.51
CA LEU A 349 -17.50 17.56 10.05
C LEU A 349 -18.57 18.31 9.24
N ALA A 350 -18.34 19.57 8.88
CA ALA A 350 -19.26 20.35 8.05
C ALA A 350 -19.47 19.69 6.66
N MET A 351 -18.39 19.19 6.06
CA MET A 351 -18.45 18.42 4.80
C MET A 351 -19.23 17.10 4.98
N LEU A 352 -19.06 16.43 6.11
CA LEU A 352 -19.81 15.21 6.43
C LEU A 352 -21.30 15.48 6.65
N LEU A 353 -21.66 16.56 7.36
CA LEU A 353 -23.06 16.95 7.59
C LEU A 353 -23.74 17.35 6.27
N THR A 354 -23.00 18.04 5.39
CA THR A 354 -23.49 18.41 4.04
C THR A 354 -23.38 17.27 3.01
N ARG A 355 -23.07 16.03 3.41
CA ARG A 355 -22.90 14.88 2.51
C ARG A 355 -24.05 14.68 1.52
N GLY A 356 -25.29 15.01 1.90
CA GLY A 356 -26.47 14.88 1.03
C GLY A 356 -26.34 15.73 -0.24
N TYR A 357 -25.82 16.96 -0.10
CA TYR A 357 -25.50 17.85 -1.22
C TYR A 357 -24.41 17.24 -2.11
N TRP A 358 -23.29 16.81 -1.51
CA TRP A 358 -22.16 16.24 -2.25
C TRP A 358 -22.50 14.95 -2.99
N ILE A 359 -23.31 14.08 -2.39
CA ILE A 359 -23.83 12.88 -3.05
C ILE A 359 -24.62 13.27 -4.30
N ASN A 360 -25.56 14.23 -4.20
CA ASN A 360 -26.32 14.68 -5.37
C ASN A 360 -25.42 15.28 -6.45
N TYR A 361 -24.43 16.09 -6.06
CA TYR A 361 -23.46 16.68 -6.99
C TYR A 361 -22.63 15.61 -7.72
N LEU A 362 -22.08 14.64 -6.98
CA LEU A 362 -21.32 13.52 -7.53
C LEU A 362 -22.17 12.63 -8.42
N THR A 363 -23.43 12.37 -8.05
CA THR A 363 -24.37 11.63 -8.90
C THR A 363 -24.61 12.34 -10.22
N LYS A 364 -24.85 13.66 -10.22
CA LYS A 364 -25.01 14.45 -11.45
C LYS A 364 -23.75 14.38 -12.32
N LYS A 365 -22.57 14.52 -11.72
CA LYS A 365 -21.28 14.41 -12.44
C LYS A 365 -21.06 13.02 -13.03
N LEU A 366 -21.40 11.96 -12.29
CA LEU A 366 -21.31 10.59 -12.78
C LEU A 366 -22.27 10.37 -13.96
N ILE A 367 -23.52 10.82 -13.85
CA ILE A 367 -24.51 10.73 -14.94
C ILE A 367 -23.99 11.40 -16.21
N ALA A 368 -23.42 12.60 -16.09
CA ALA A 368 -22.90 13.35 -17.23
C ALA A 368 -21.70 12.67 -17.91
N LYS A 369 -20.92 11.88 -17.16
CA LYS A 369 -19.67 11.28 -17.66
C LYS A 369 -19.74 9.77 -17.89
N LYS A 370 -20.81 9.09 -17.47
CA LYS A 370 -20.91 7.62 -17.47
C LYS A 370 -20.60 7.00 -18.84
N TYR A 371 -21.03 7.66 -19.94
CA TYR A 371 -20.78 7.16 -21.31
C TYR A 371 -19.31 7.28 -21.71
N LYS A 372 -18.65 8.40 -21.35
CA LYS A 372 -17.21 8.58 -21.58
C LYS A 372 -16.37 7.61 -20.76
N ILE A 373 -16.80 7.30 -19.53
CA ILE A 373 -16.17 6.28 -18.68
C ILE A 373 -16.35 4.89 -19.29
N ALA A 374 -17.55 4.57 -19.77
CA ALA A 374 -17.82 3.29 -20.44
C ALA A 374 -16.99 3.11 -21.72
N GLU A 375 -16.93 4.15 -22.57
CA GLU A 375 -16.12 4.17 -23.79
C GLU A 375 -14.63 3.93 -23.49
N GLY A 376 -14.04 4.72 -22.58
CA GLY A 376 -12.62 4.55 -22.22
C GLY A 376 -12.29 3.22 -21.52
N PHE A 377 -13.29 2.51 -20.99
CA PHE A 377 -13.09 1.16 -20.44
C PHE A 377 -13.15 0.05 -21.51
N ARG A 378 -13.64 0.35 -22.72
CA ARG A 378 -13.66 -0.57 -23.86
C ARG A 378 -12.37 -0.52 -24.66
N GLU A 379 -11.74 0.65 -24.70
CA GLU A 379 -10.34 0.84 -25.13
C GLU A 379 -9.36 0.13 -24.18
#